data_AF-A0A0D0F1I3-F1
#
_entry.id   AF-A0A0D0F1I3-F1
#
_cell.length_a   1.000
_cell.length_b   1.000
_cell.length_c   1.000
_cell.angle_alpha   90.00
_cell.angle_beta   90.00
_cell.angle_gamma   90.00
#
_symmetry.space_group_name_H-M   'P 1'
#
loop_
_entity.id
_entity.type
_entity.pdbx_description
1 polymer ?
#
loop_
_entity_poly.entity_id
_entity_poly.type
_entity_poly.pdbx_seq_one_letter_code
_entity_poly.pdbx_strand_id
1 'polypeptide(L)'
;MNIINILEEIEKVDAEVYERLNPRRAAMKSFFDFGSKVAVAALPLALGSMFKKAYGQTSASVIGVLNFALTLEYLEYYFYQTGTGTAGLIPAGTPAVGAINTIRDHELAHVNLLKGAITASGGTPVVYTAASFDFTAKGNFPTVFSDYPTFLAVAQVFEDTGVRAYKGQAGNLMSSPGVLQTALQIHSVEARHASHIRQMRKAPAGGGVTALKPWITGANDSGVAAAASSYAGEDNVTQLGINIPGLGFSVNASTEAFDEPLTMPQVNAIASLFIK
;
A
#
# COMPACT_ATOMS: atom_id res chain seq x y z
N MET A 1 52.98 -13.53 -20.55
CA MET A 1 51.86 -12.88 -19.84
C MET A 1 51.99 -13.24 -18.36
N ASN A 2 52.32 -12.26 -17.51
CA ASN A 2 52.55 -12.48 -16.08
C ASN A 2 51.21 -12.50 -15.33
N ILE A 3 50.83 -13.67 -14.81
CA ILE A 3 49.59 -13.88 -14.04
C ILE A 3 49.59 -13.08 -12.73
N ILE A 4 50.77 -12.70 -12.22
CA ILE A 4 50.92 -11.88 -11.01
C ILE A 4 50.39 -10.45 -11.23
N ASN A 5 50.51 -9.91 -12.45
CA ASN A 5 50.01 -8.58 -12.77
C ASN A 5 48.47 -8.52 -12.85
N ILE A 6 47.79 -9.65 -13.07
CA ILE A 6 46.32 -9.72 -13.10
C ILE A 6 45.73 -9.65 -11.69
N LEU A 7 46.42 -10.19 -10.70
CA LEU A 7 45.98 -10.14 -9.31
C LEU A 7 46.18 -8.75 -8.68
N GLU A 8 47.25 -8.04 -9.02
CA GLU A 8 47.46 -6.64 -8.61
C GLU A 8 46.49 -5.66 -9.29
N GLU A 9 45.99 -5.96 -10.50
CA GLU A 9 44.93 -5.16 -11.13
C GLU A 9 43.54 -5.41 -10.54
N ILE A 10 43.26 -6.62 -10.04
CA ILE A 10 42.02 -6.93 -9.32
C ILE A 10 41.98 -6.23 -7.95
N GLU A 11 43.13 -6.06 -7.30
CA GLU A 11 43.22 -5.36 -6.01
C GLU A 11 43.08 -3.83 -6.14
N LYS A 12 43.23 -3.29 -7.37
CA LYS A 12 42.94 -1.88 -7.70
C LYS A 12 41.49 -1.63 -8.12
N VAL A 13 40.63 -2.64 -8.08
CA VAL A 13 39.20 -2.45 -8.32
C VAL A 13 38.59 -1.77 -7.10
N ASP A 14 38.38 -0.47 -7.28
CA ASP A 14 37.76 0.50 -6.38
C ASP A 14 36.70 -0.11 -5.45
N ALA A 15 36.81 0.13 -4.13
CA ALA A 15 35.80 -0.28 -3.16
C ALA A 15 34.40 0.29 -3.51
N GLU A 16 34.37 1.35 -4.32
CA GLU A 16 33.16 1.95 -4.89
C GLU A 16 32.39 1.02 -5.83
N VAL A 17 33.03 0.03 -6.47
CA VAL A 17 32.34 -0.93 -7.36
C VAL A 17 31.44 -1.87 -6.55
N TYR A 18 31.88 -2.31 -5.37
CA TYR A 18 31.05 -3.13 -4.48
C TYR A 18 29.90 -2.34 -3.85
N GLU A 19 30.05 -1.04 -3.61
CA GLU A 19 28.95 -0.17 -3.17
C GLU A 19 27.94 0.11 -4.29
N ARG A 20 28.40 0.28 -5.54
CA ARG A 20 27.52 0.50 -6.70
C ARG A 20 26.71 -0.74 -7.12
N LEU A 21 27.13 -1.94 -6.72
CA LEU A 21 26.50 -3.20 -7.15
C LEU A 21 25.47 -3.78 -6.14
N ASN A 22 25.21 -3.13 -5.01
CA ASN A 22 24.20 -3.62 -4.06
C ASN A 22 23.21 -2.54 -3.59
N PRO A 23 22.27 -2.11 -4.46
CA PRO A 23 21.26 -1.12 -4.14
C PRO A 23 20.36 -1.54 -2.96
N ARG A 24 20.20 -2.85 -2.71
CA ARG A 24 19.41 -3.37 -1.57
C ARG A 24 20.11 -3.14 -0.23
N ARG A 25 21.43 -3.35 -0.14
CA ARG A 25 22.20 -3.08 1.08
C ARG A 25 22.29 -1.58 1.38
N ALA A 26 22.48 -0.76 0.35
CA ALA A 26 22.47 0.70 0.48
C ALA A 26 21.09 1.20 0.96
N ALA A 27 20.00 0.71 0.34
CA ALA A 27 18.63 1.03 0.77
C ALA A 27 18.34 0.57 2.22
N MET A 28 18.77 -0.63 2.61
CA MET A 28 18.63 -1.12 3.99
C MET A 28 19.44 -0.31 4.99
N LYS A 29 20.65 0.13 4.64
CA LYS A 29 21.50 0.99 5.49
C LYS A 29 20.89 2.38 5.64
N SER A 30 20.40 2.98 4.56
CA SER A 30 19.67 4.25 4.61
C SER A 30 18.37 4.16 5.42
N PHE A 31 17.68 3.01 5.39
CA PHE A 31 16.49 2.75 6.21
C PHE A 31 16.82 2.57 7.70
N PHE A 32 17.93 1.90 8.01
CA PHE A 32 18.41 1.68 9.39
C PHE A 32 19.00 2.96 10.02
N ASP A 33 19.68 3.79 9.24
CA ASP A 33 20.21 5.08 9.69
C ASP A 33 19.10 6.13 9.89
N PHE A 34 17.97 6.01 9.18
CA PHE A 34 16.76 6.81 9.44
C PHE A 34 16.03 6.33 10.71
N GLY A 35 15.98 5.02 10.96
CA GLY A 35 15.30 4.43 12.12
C GLY A 35 16.01 4.62 13.46
N SER A 36 17.36 4.70 13.47
CA SER A 36 18.13 4.80 14.72
C SER A 36 18.25 6.23 15.30
N LYS A 37 17.95 7.26 14.50
CA LYS A 37 18.08 8.68 14.90
C LYS A 37 16.76 9.42 15.10
N VAL A 38 15.63 8.76 14.84
CA VAL A 38 14.29 9.33 15.03
C VAL A 38 13.65 8.66 16.22
N ALA A 39 13.80 9.27 17.40
CA ALA A 39 12.92 8.97 18.51
C ALA A 39 11.46 9.24 18.06
N VAL A 40 10.64 8.19 18.11
CA VAL A 40 9.26 8.10 17.57
C VAL A 40 8.29 9.18 18.10
N ALA A 41 8.69 9.99 19.07
CA ALA A 41 7.83 10.98 19.73
C ALA A 41 7.82 12.41 19.12
N ALA A 42 8.61 12.72 18.07
CA ALA A 42 8.72 14.10 17.53
C ALA A 42 8.40 14.27 16.03
N LEU A 43 7.82 13.25 15.39
CA LEU A 43 7.64 13.17 13.93
C LEU A 43 6.62 14.11 13.25
N PRO A 44 5.58 14.69 13.90
CA PRO A 44 4.60 15.48 13.14
C PRO A 44 5.14 16.81 12.60
N LEU A 45 6.12 17.43 13.26
CA LEU A 45 6.54 18.81 12.96
C LEU A 45 7.72 18.92 11.98
N ALA A 46 8.60 17.92 11.92
CA ALA A 46 9.80 17.99 11.10
C ALA A 46 9.52 17.80 9.59
N LEU A 47 8.51 17.00 9.23
CA LEU A 47 8.08 16.84 7.83
C LEU A 47 7.49 18.14 7.25
N GLY A 48 6.77 18.93 8.06
CA GLY A 48 6.17 20.21 7.65
C GLY A 48 7.17 21.23 7.08
N SER A 49 8.44 21.17 7.51
CA SER A 49 9.50 22.07 7.04
C SER A 49 10.11 21.66 5.71
N MET A 50 10.15 20.36 5.39
CA MET A 50 10.61 19.86 4.08
C MET A 50 9.61 20.19 2.98
N PHE A 51 8.33 20.25 3.33
CA PHE A 51 7.27 20.72 2.45
C PHE A 51 7.57 22.15 2.00
N LYS A 52 7.83 23.12 2.89
CA LYS A 52 8.05 24.55 2.53
C LYS A 52 9.08 24.84 1.44
N LYS A 53 10.12 24.02 1.25
CA LYS A 53 11.24 24.34 0.34
C LYS A 53 11.01 23.89 -1.12
N ALA A 54 9.92 23.18 -1.40
CA ALA A 54 9.58 22.68 -2.74
C ALA A 54 8.32 23.31 -3.37
N TYR A 55 7.65 24.28 -2.71
CA TYR A 55 6.37 24.87 -3.17
C TYR A 55 6.52 25.95 -4.25
N GLY A 56 7.17 25.60 -5.35
CA GLY A 56 6.80 26.20 -6.63
C GLY A 56 5.46 25.62 -7.07
N GLN A 57 4.37 26.34 -6.81
CA GLN A 57 3.03 26.14 -7.38
C GLN A 57 2.63 24.66 -7.58
N THR A 58 2.41 23.92 -6.48
CA THR A 58 1.86 22.56 -6.54
C THR A 58 0.55 22.63 -7.30
N SER A 59 0.47 21.92 -8.43
CA SER A 59 -0.67 22.01 -9.33
C SER A 59 -1.96 21.54 -8.65
N ALA A 60 -3.10 22.07 -9.08
CA ALA A 60 -4.42 21.58 -8.63
C ALA A 60 -4.57 20.05 -8.80
N SER A 61 -3.84 19.45 -9.74
CA SER A 61 -3.79 17.99 -9.93
C SER A 61 -3.20 17.24 -8.72
N VAL A 62 -2.14 17.76 -8.08
CA VAL A 62 -1.52 17.10 -6.91
C VAL A 62 -2.44 17.15 -5.70
N ILE A 63 -3.07 18.30 -5.45
CA ILE A 63 -4.08 18.42 -4.37
C ILE A 63 -5.26 17.46 -4.63
N GLY A 64 -5.67 17.32 -5.90
CA GLY A 64 -6.67 16.34 -6.30
C GLY A 64 -6.25 14.90 -5.97
N VAL A 65 -5.01 14.51 -6.28
CA VAL A 65 -4.46 13.19 -5.95
C VAL A 65 -4.42 12.96 -4.43
N LEU A 66 -4.00 13.97 -3.65
CA LEU A 66 -3.94 13.84 -2.19
C LEU A 66 -5.34 13.74 -1.56
N ASN A 67 -6.32 14.49 -2.06
CA ASN A 67 -7.71 14.36 -1.60
C ASN A 67 -8.32 13.01 -2.01
N PHE A 68 -7.98 12.51 -3.20
CA PHE A 68 -8.37 11.17 -3.62
C PHE A 68 -7.80 10.10 -2.67
N ALA A 69 -6.50 10.15 -2.35
CA ALA A 69 -5.90 9.25 -1.37
C ALA A 69 -6.58 9.38 0.00
N LEU A 70 -6.81 10.61 0.47
CA LEU A 70 -7.46 10.88 1.77
C LEU A 70 -8.85 10.25 1.87
N THR A 71 -9.63 10.21 0.78
CA THR A 71 -10.92 9.51 0.77
C THR A 71 -10.76 8.01 1.02
N LEU A 72 -9.72 7.36 0.47
CA LEU A 72 -9.45 5.94 0.68
C LEU A 72 -8.97 5.67 2.11
N GLU A 73 -8.06 6.48 2.63
CA GLU A 73 -7.60 6.35 4.03
C GLU A 73 -8.76 6.51 5.02
N TYR A 74 -9.72 7.39 4.73
CA TYR A 74 -10.93 7.49 5.54
C TYR A 74 -11.79 6.23 5.48
N LEU A 75 -11.96 5.65 4.29
CA LEU A 75 -12.70 4.41 4.09
C LEU A 75 -12.09 3.28 4.95
N GLU A 76 -10.78 3.09 4.87
CA GLU A 76 -10.03 2.06 5.60
C GLU A 76 -10.01 2.34 7.11
N TYR A 77 -9.70 3.56 7.52
CA TYR A 77 -9.70 3.93 8.94
C TYR A 77 -11.05 3.64 9.60
N TYR A 78 -12.15 4.09 9.00
CA TYR A 78 -13.48 3.87 9.58
C TYR A 78 -13.89 2.41 9.53
N PHE A 79 -13.47 1.64 8.51
CA PHE A 79 -13.68 0.21 8.45
C PHE A 79 -13.03 -0.50 9.64
N TYR A 80 -11.74 -0.25 9.87
CA TYR A 80 -11.01 -0.87 10.98
C TYR A 80 -11.46 -0.35 12.35
N GLN A 81 -11.84 0.93 12.44
CA GLN A 81 -12.43 1.49 13.65
C GLN A 81 -13.72 0.76 14.02
N THR A 82 -14.64 0.56 13.05
CA THR A 82 -15.88 -0.20 13.31
C THR A 82 -15.58 -1.66 13.65
N GLY A 83 -14.66 -2.31 12.92
CA GLY A 83 -14.28 -3.70 13.18
C GLY A 83 -13.70 -3.92 14.58
N THR A 84 -12.75 -3.07 14.99
CA THR A 84 -12.13 -3.14 16.34
C THR A 84 -13.11 -2.76 17.47
N GLY A 85 -14.11 -1.93 17.17
CA GLY A 85 -15.18 -1.58 18.10
C GLY A 85 -16.29 -2.64 18.22
N THR A 86 -16.33 -3.64 17.32
CA THR A 86 -17.40 -4.64 17.31
C THR A 86 -17.04 -5.83 18.20
N ALA A 87 -17.75 -5.98 19.31
CA ALA A 87 -17.51 -7.05 20.27
C ALA A 87 -17.68 -8.44 19.64
N GLY A 88 -16.70 -9.31 19.82
CA GLY A 88 -16.73 -10.69 19.32
C GLY A 88 -16.40 -10.86 17.84
N LEU A 89 -16.20 -9.77 17.07
CA LEU A 89 -15.83 -9.88 15.67
C LEU A 89 -14.40 -10.43 15.49
N ILE A 90 -13.42 -9.81 16.16
CA ILE A 90 -12.02 -10.25 16.07
C ILE A 90 -11.76 -11.28 17.18
N PRO A 91 -11.21 -12.48 16.88
CA PRO A 91 -10.96 -13.50 17.89
C PRO A 91 -10.06 -13.01 19.03
N ALA A 92 -10.65 -12.84 20.21
CA ALA A 92 -9.97 -12.34 21.39
C ALA A 92 -8.83 -13.27 21.85
N GLY A 93 -7.78 -12.70 22.45
CA GLY A 93 -6.62 -13.47 22.94
C GLY A 93 -5.71 -14.01 21.83
N THR A 94 -5.94 -13.63 20.57
CA THR A 94 -5.09 -14.01 19.43
C THR A 94 -4.24 -12.83 18.94
N PRO A 95 -3.14 -13.08 18.20
CA PRO A 95 -2.35 -12.01 17.57
C PRO A 95 -3.15 -11.12 16.61
N ALA A 96 -4.29 -11.58 16.10
CA ALA A 96 -5.14 -10.81 15.21
C ALA A 96 -5.62 -9.48 15.83
N VAL A 97 -5.89 -9.45 17.14
CA VAL A 97 -6.31 -8.22 17.82
C VAL A 97 -5.23 -7.14 17.73
N GLY A 98 -3.97 -7.51 17.98
CA GLY A 98 -2.85 -6.58 17.86
C GLY A 98 -2.62 -6.12 16.43
N ALA A 99 -2.69 -7.06 15.48
CA ALA A 99 -2.53 -6.78 14.06
C ALA A 99 -3.56 -5.77 13.54
N ILE A 100 -4.86 -6.02 13.75
CA ILE A 100 -5.92 -5.14 13.24
C ILE A 100 -5.93 -3.78 13.95
N ASN A 101 -5.60 -3.71 15.25
CA ASN A 101 -5.43 -2.42 15.93
C ASN A 101 -4.25 -1.63 15.35
N THR A 102 -3.15 -2.30 15.02
CA THR A 102 -1.98 -1.65 14.41
C THR A 102 -2.34 -1.06 13.05
N ILE A 103 -3.02 -1.82 12.20
CA ILE A 103 -3.48 -1.35 10.89
C ILE A 103 -4.40 -0.13 11.05
N ARG A 104 -5.43 -0.22 11.91
CA ARG A 104 -6.31 0.92 12.23
C ARG A 104 -5.54 2.19 12.60
N ASP A 105 -4.52 2.04 13.44
CA ASP A 105 -3.74 3.18 13.94
C ASP A 105 -2.84 3.78 12.85
N HIS A 106 -2.35 2.95 11.93
CA HIS A 106 -1.67 3.41 10.72
C HIS A 106 -2.62 4.18 9.81
N GLU A 107 -3.84 3.70 9.55
CA GLU A 107 -4.81 4.43 8.70
C GLU A 107 -5.19 5.79 9.29
N LEU A 108 -5.33 5.88 10.62
CA LEU A 108 -5.52 7.17 11.27
C LEU A 108 -4.30 8.10 11.07
N ALA A 109 -3.10 7.55 11.13
CA ALA A 109 -1.88 8.31 10.89
C ALA A 109 -1.81 8.80 9.43
N HIS A 110 -2.19 7.98 8.45
CA HIS A 110 -2.27 8.35 7.04
C HIS A 110 -3.29 9.46 6.79
N VAL A 111 -4.51 9.34 7.34
CA VAL A 111 -5.54 10.40 7.31
C VAL A 111 -4.96 11.73 7.83
N ASN A 112 -4.31 11.71 8.99
CA ASN A 112 -3.76 12.94 9.59
C ASN A 112 -2.61 13.52 8.77
N LEU A 113 -1.73 12.67 8.23
CA LEU A 113 -0.62 13.05 7.38
C LEU A 113 -1.10 13.72 6.09
N LEU A 114 -2.06 13.12 5.39
CA LEU A 114 -2.63 13.64 4.15
C LEU A 114 -3.35 14.97 4.38
N LYS A 115 -4.16 15.09 5.45
CA LYS A 115 -4.78 16.37 5.83
C LYS A 115 -3.75 17.47 6.04
N GLY A 116 -2.65 17.15 6.72
CA GLY A 116 -1.53 18.05 6.91
C GLY A 116 -0.89 18.46 5.59
N ALA A 117 -0.59 17.50 4.72
CA ALA A 117 0.01 17.72 3.40
C ALA A 117 -0.88 18.57 2.48
N ILE A 118 -2.18 18.31 2.44
CA ILE A 118 -3.15 19.08 1.64
C ILE A 118 -3.22 20.53 2.14
N THR A 119 -3.35 20.74 3.45
CA THR A 119 -3.42 22.08 4.06
C THR A 119 -2.11 22.85 3.84
N ALA A 120 -0.96 22.19 4.03
CA ALA A 120 0.35 22.78 3.76
C ALA A 120 0.53 23.14 2.27
N SER A 121 -0.20 22.46 1.38
CA SER A 121 -0.24 22.76 -0.05
C SER A 121 -1.22 23.86 -0.45
N GLY A 122 -1.88 24.52 0.51
CA GLY A 122 -2.91 25.52 0.24
C GLY A 122 -4.23 24.93 -0.26
N GLY A 123 -4.39 23.60 -0.20
CA GLY A 123 -5.64 22.92 -0.52
C GLY A 123 -6.55 22.78 0.70
N THR A 124 -7.81 22.40 0.44
CA THR A 124 -8.77 22.04 1.49
C THR A 124 -8.90 20.51 1.53
N PRO A 125 -8.61 19.87 2.68
CA PRO A 125 -8.83 18.43 2.83
C PRO A 125 -10.31 18.07 2.75
N VAL A 126 -10.64 17.01 2.03
CA VAL A 126 -11.98 16.40 2.08
C VAL A 126 -12.27 15.87 3.49
N VAL A 127 -13.54 15.84 3.86
CA VAL A 127 -13.99 15.43 5.19
C VAL A 127 -15.02 14.33 5.05
N TYR A 128 -14.70 13.17 5.62
CA TYR A 128 -15.61 12.04 5.75
C TYR A 128 -15.75 11.66 7.22
N THR A 129 -16.87 11.04 7.56
CA THR A 129 -17.13 10.47 8.90
C THR A 129 -17.53 9.01 8.75
N ALA A 130 -17.56 8.26 9.85
CA ALA A 130 -18.09 6.88 9.84
C ALA A 130 -19.49 6.79 9.20
N ALA A 131 -20.34 7.82 9.37
CA ALA A 131 -21.68 7.84 8.79
C ALA A 131 -21.69 7.91 7.25
N SER A 132 -20.61 8.40 6.64
CA SER A 132 -20.45 8.53 5.19
C SER A 132 -20.27 7.19 4.48
N PHE A 133 -20.02 6.10 5.20
CA PHE A 133 -19.70 4.80 4.63
C PHE A 133 -20.78 3.73 4.89
N ASP A 134 -20.93 2.82 3.93
CA ASP A 134 -21.69 1.58 3.99
C ASP A 134 -20.78 0.39 3.67
N PHE A 135 -20.25 -0.25 4.70
CA PHE A 135 -19.33 -1.38 4.54
C PHE A 135 -19.99 -2.67 4.05
N THR A 136 -21.33 -2.71 3.94
CA THR A 136 -22.01 -3.84 3.32
C THR A 136 -21.88 -3.83 1.79
N ALA A 137 -21.31 -2.77 1.21
CA ALA A 137 -21.20 -2.57 -0.23
C ALA A 137 -22.55 -2.75 -0.94
N LYS A 138 -23.60 -2.07 -0.45
CA LYS A 138 -24.97 -2.18 -0.97
C LYS A 138 -25.52 -3.62 -0.89
N GLY A 139 -25.18 -4.33 0.18
CA GLY A 139 -25.65 -5.69 0.47
C GLY A 139 -24.78 -6.84 -0.07
N ASN A 140 -23.65 -6.57 -0.71
CA ASN A 140 -22.71 -7.61 -1.15
C ASN A 140 -21.96 -8.28 0.02
N PHE A 141 -21.77 -7.57 1.13
CA PHE A 141 -21.09 -8.04 2.35
C PHE A 141 -21.95 -7.82 3.60
N PRO A 142 -23.13 -8.44 3.70
CA PRO A 142 -24.09 -8.17 4.78
C PRO A 142 -23.56 -8.57 6.18
N THR A 143 -22.56 -9.46 6.23
CA THR A 143 -21.97 -10.00 7.45
C THR A 143 -20.60 -9.41 7.78
N VAL A 144 -20.19 -8.32 7.12
CA VAL A 144 -18.84 -7.73 7.24
C VAL A 144 -18.40 -7.44 8.68
N PHE A 145 -19.33 -7.14 9.59
CA PHE A 145 -19.03 -6.92 11.01
C PHE A 145 -19.64 -7.96 11.95
N SER A 146 -20.16 -9.07 11.44
CA SER A 146 -20.66 -10.18 12.25
C SER A 146 -19.96 -11.52 11.96
N ASP A 147 -19.18 -11.59 10.89
CA ASP A 147 -18.40 -12.76 10.48
C ASP A 147 -16.95 -12.36 10.20
N TYR A 148 -16.01 -12.93 10.96
CA TYR A 148 -14.60 -12.59 10.89
C TYR A 148 -13.93 -12.92 9.54
N PRO A 149 -14.18 -14.08 8.92
CA PRO A 149 -13.74 -14.34 7.55
C PRO A 149 -14.25 -13.30 6.53
N THR A 150 -15.51 -12.88 6.63
CA THR A 150 -16.06 -11.81 5.77
C THR A 150 -15.39 -10.47 6.03
N PHE A 151 -15.16 -10.11 7.30
CA PHE A 151 -14.39 -8.92 7.68
C PHE A 151 -13.01 -8.92 7.02
N LEU A 152 -12.24 -10.01 7.15
CA LEU A 152 -10.91 -10.10 6.54
C LEU A 152 -10.98 -10.13 5.01
N ALA A 153 -12.03 -10.70 4.42
CA ALA A 153 -12.23 -10.68 2.98
C ALA A 153 -12.40 -9.24 2.47
N VAL A 154 -13.22 -8.41 3.13
CA VAL A 154 -13.37 -6.99 2.77
C VAL A 154 -12.08 -6.21 3.06
N ALA A 155 -11.41 -6.49 4.19
CA ALA A 155 -10.12 -5.91 4.51
C ALA A 155 -9.11 -6.13 3.37
N GLN A 156 -8.98 -7.38 2.88
CA GLN A 156 -8.07 -7.69 1.77
C GLN A 156 -8.39 -6.84 0.53
N VAL A 157 -9.66 -6.63 0.22
CA VAL A 157 -10.07 -5.84 -0.95
C VAL A 157 -9.64 -4.39 -0.80
N PHE A 158 -9.78 -3.81 0.39
CA PHE A 158 -9.32 -2.44 0.65
C PHE A 158 -7.81 -2.34 0.52
N GLU A 159 -7.06 -3.15 1.27
CA GLU A 159 -5.59 -3.08 1.24
C GLU A 159 -5.00 -3.32 -0.17
N ASP A 160 -5.49 -4.34 -0.88
CA ASP A 160 -5.03 -4.60 -2.25
C ASP A 160 -5.42 -3.42 -3.18
N THR A 161 -6.60 -2.80 -3.00
CA THR A 161 -7.01 -1.62 -3.78
C THR A 161 -6.16 -0.39 -3.44
N GLY A 162 -5.83 -0.17 -2.17
CA GLY A 162 -5.01 0.93 -1.67
C GLY A 162 -3.61 0.90 -2.29
N VAL A 163 -2.94 -0.26 -2.25
CA VAL A 163 -1.65 -0.50 -2.91
C VAL A 163 -1.70 -0.06 -4.38
N ARG A 164 -2.71 -0.54 -5.11
CA ARG A 164 -2.86 -0.29 -6.55
C ARG A 164 -3.25 1.16 -6.85
N ALA A 165 -4.02 1.80 -5.97
CA ALA A 165 -4.41 3.21 -6.08
C ALA A 165 -3.21 4.15 -5.93
N TYR A 166 -2.38 3.94 -4.90
CA TYR A 166 -1.15 4.72 -4.71
C TYR A 166 -0.18 4.57 -5.89
N LYS A 167 0.05 3.33 -6.34
CA LYS A 167 0.89 3.07 -7.51
C LYS A 167 0.34 3.75 -8.77
N GLY A 168 -0.98 3.69 -8.99
CA GLY A 168 -1.64 4.31 -10.13
C GLY A 168 -1.58 5.83 -10.16
N GLN A 169 -1.38 6.48 -9.01
CA GLN A 169 -1.22 7.94 -8.93
C GLN A 169 0.24 8.40 -8.85
N ALA A 170 1.21 7.50 -8.70
CA ALA A 170 2.63 7.85 -8.57
C ALA A 170 3.13 8.72 -9.75
N GLY A 171 2.71 8.42 -10.99
CA GLY A 171 3.04 9.21 -12.17
C GLY A 171 2.57 10.67 -12.09
N ASN A 172 1.40 10.91 -11.49
CA ASN A 172 0.83 12.25 -11.31
C ASN A 172 1.54 13.07 -10.22
N LEU A 173 2.42 12.44 -9.43
CA LEU A 173 3.17 13.08 -8.35
C LEU A 173 4.64 13.31 -8.71
N MET A 174 5.11 12.86 -9.88
CA MET A 174 6.52 12.95 -10.29
C MET A 174 7.09 14.37 -10.31
N SER A 175 6.25 15.38 -10.59
CA SER A 175 6.65 16.79 -10.53
C SER A 175 6.79 17.35 -9.10
N SER A 176 6.43 16.56 -8.08
CA SER A 176 6.41 16.95 -6.67
C SER A 176 7.17 15.91 -5.83
N PRO A 177 8.52 15.85 -5.90
CA PRO A 177 9.30 14.75 -5.34
C PRO A 177 9.06 14.46 -3.86
N GLY A 178 8.87 15.50 -3.03
CA GLY A 178 8.55 15.31 -1.61
C GLY A 178 7.17 14.68 -1.39
N VAL A 179 6.17 15.08 -2.18
CA VAL A 179 4.82 14.49 -2.12
C VAL A 179 4.84 13.05 -2.65
N LEU A 180 5.55 12.80 -3.76
CA LEU A 180 5.74 11.45 -4.29
C LEU A 180 6.42 10.54 -3.26
N GLN A 181 7.48 11.02 -2.59
CA GLN A 181 8.16 10.25 -1.55
C GLN A 181 7.20 9.85 -0.42
N THR A 182 6.39 10.80 0.07
CA THR A 182 5.40 10.51 1.12
C THR A 182 4.35 9.51 0.63
N ALA A 183 3.82 9.67 -0.58
CA ALA A 183 2.86 8.72 -1.16
C ALA A 183 3.45 7.31 -1.31
N LEU A 184 4.72 7.19 -1.71
CA LEU A 184 5.40 5.89 -1.81
C LEU A 184 5.74 5.27 -0.45
N GLN A 185 5.89 6.09 0.60
CA GLN A 185 6.02 5.57 1.98
C GLN A 185 4.72 4.95 2.46
N ILE A 186 3.58 5.61 2.22
CA ILE A 186 2.25 5.06 2.54
C ILE A 186 2.01 3.79 1.73
N HIS A 187 2.25 3.82 0.41
CA HIS A 187 2.16 2.64 -0.46
C HIS A 187 2.93 1.41 0.08
N SER A 188 4.12 1.61 0.65
CA SER A 188 4.88 0.52 1.26
C SER A 188 4.26 -0.01 2.56
N VAL A 189 3.52 0.81 3.31
CA VAL A 189 2.76 0.39 4.49
C VAL A 189 1.53 -0.40 4.06
N GLU A 190 0.76 0.11 3.09
CA GLU A 190 -0.38 -0.61 2.49
C GLU A 190 0.01 -2.00 1.99
N ALA A 191 1.16 -2.12 1.30
CA ALA A 191 1.63 -3.41 0.82
C ALA A 191 1.90 -4.41 1.96
N ARG A 192 2.31 -3.93 3.14
CA ARG A 192 2.50 -4.79 4.33
C ARG A 192 1.16 -5.15 4.95
N HIS A 193 0.20 -4.24 5.00
CA HIS A 193 -1.15 -4.52 5.45
C HIS A 193 -1.82 -5.57 4.57
N ALA A 194 -1.82 -5.39 3.25
CA ALA A 194 -2.33 -6.34 2.26
C ALA A 194 -1.72 -7.73 2.45
N SER A 195 -0.38 -7.79 2.55
CA SER A 195 0.36 -9.04 2.77
C SER A 195 -0.01 -9.72 4.09
N HIS A 196 -0.20 -8.93 5.16
CA HIS A 196 -0.57 -9.46 6.46
C HIS A 196 -2.01 -9.97 6.49
N ILE A 197 -2.97 -9.20 5.96
CA ILE A 197 -4.38 -9.58 5.89
C ILE A 197 -4.57 -10.86 5.05
N ARG A 198 -3.88 -10.98 3.92
CA ARG A 198 -3.84 -12.22 3.11
C ARG A 198 -3.39 -13.43 3.94
N GLN A 199 -2.35 -13.27 4.76
CA GLN A 199 -1.91 -14.32 5.67
C GLN A 199 -2.92 -14.62 6.79
N MET A 200 -3.61 -13.61 7.31
CA MET A 200 -4.68 -13.80 8.30
C MET A 200 -5.84 -14.60 7.71
N ARG A 201 -6.25 -14.35 6.46
CA ARG A 201 -7.28 -15.13 5.75
C ARG A 201 -6.86 -16.57 5.48
N LYS A 202 -5.57 -16.81 5.28
CA LYS A 202 -5.00 -18.16 5.14
C LYS A 202 -5.12 -18.96 6.43
N ALA A 203 -5.03 -18.31 7.60
CA ALA A 203 -5.15 -18.99 8.88
C ALA A 203 -6.56 -19.58 9.08
N PRO A 204 -6.71 -20.70 9.82
CA PRO A 204 -8.02 -21.33 10.03
C PRO A 204 -9.10 -20.39 10.56
N ALA A 205 -8.74 -19.52 11.51
CA ALA A 205 -9.67 -18.54 12.08
C ALA A 205 -10.15 -17.50 11.05
N GLY A 206 -9.33 -17.16 10.06
CA GLY A 206 -9.66 -16.19 9.01
C GLY A 206 -10.37 -16.78 7.79
N GLY A 207 -10.83 -18.03 7.88
CA GLY A 207 -11.53 -18.74 6.80
C GLY A 207 -10.71 -19.85 6.13
N GLY A 208 -9.43 -20.01 6.48
CA GLY A 208 -8.62 -21.14 6.01
C GLY A 208 -8.38 -21.15 4.50
N VAL A 209 -8.26 -19.97 3.88
CA VAL A 209 -8.10 -19.84 2.41
C VAL A 209 -6.66 -20.19 2.00
N THR A 210 -6.33 -21.49 2.01
CA THR A 210 -4.96 -22.01 1.92
C THR A 210 -4.20 -21.64 0.64
N ALA A 211 -4.92 -21.38 -0.45
CA ALA A 211 -4.35 -21.00 -1.74
C ALA A 211 -3.79 -19.57 -1.77
N LEU A 212 -4.19 -18.69 -0.83
CA LEU A 212 -3.70 -17.31 -0.81
C LEU A 212 -2.20 -17.26 -0.56
N LYS A 213 -1.55 -16.41 -1.35
CA LYS A 213 -0.20 -15.94 -1.14
C LYS A 213 -0.22 -14.56 -0.47
N PRO A 214 0.90 -14.10 0.13
CA PRO A 214 1.01 -12.75 0.69
C PRO A 214 1.02 -11.62 -0.37
N TRP A 215 0.73 -11.93 -1.64
CA TRP A 215 0.63 -11.05 -2.81
C TRP A 215 -0.42 -11.64 -3.77
N ILE A 216 -0.80 -10.90 -4.81
CA ILE A 216 -1.80 -11.30 -5.81
C ILE A 216 -1.20 -12.31 -6.80
N THR A 217 -1.98 -13.30 -7.23
CA THR A 217 -1.58 -14.26 -8.28
C THR A 217 -2.61 -14.32 -9.41
N GLY A 218 -2.20 -13.97 -10.64
CA GLY A 218 -3.09 -14.00 -11.79
C GLY A 218 -4.14 -12.90 -11.69
N ALA A 219 -5.41 -13.21 -11.93
CA ALA A 219 -6.50 -12.25 -11.81
C ALA A 219 -6.97 -12.12 -10.33
N ASN A 220 -8.27 -12.24 -10.08
CA ASN A 220 -8.82 -12.24 -8.74
C ASN A 220 -8.54 -13.56 -8.01
N ASP A 221 -7.47 -13.59 -7.22
CA ASP A 221 -7.09 -14.74 -6.36
C ASP A 221 -7.74 -14.70 -4.97
N SER A 222 -8.47 -13.64 -4.64
CA SER A 222 -9.04 -13.42 -3.30
C SER A 222 -10.12 -14.44 -2.92
N GLY A 223 -10.72 -15.10 -3.91
CA GLY A 223 -11.93 -15.91 -3.74
C GLY A 223 -13.20 -15.08 -3.47
N VAL A 224 -13.14 -13.75 -3.58
CA VAL A 224 -14.25 -12.83 -3.38
C VAL A 224 -14.73 -12.31 -4.73
N ALA A 225 -15.78 -12.93 -5.29
CA ALA A 225 -16.28 -12.57 -6.62
C ALA A 225 -16.72 -11.10 -6.74
N ALA A 226 -17.34 -10.56 -5.68
CA ALA A 226 -17.79 -9.17 -5.64
C ALA A 226 -16.63 -8.14 -5.68
N ALA A 227 -15.40 -8.59 -5.50
CA ALA A 227 -14.20 -7.74 -5.50
C ALA A 227 -13.39 -7.83 -6.81
N ALA A 228 -13.90 -8.50 -7.85
CA ALA A 228 -13.13 -8.73 -9.09
C ALA A 228 -12.59 -7.45 -9.73
N SER A 229 -13.30 -6.32 -9.61
CA SER A 229 -12.84 -5.02 -10.08
C SER A 229 -11.56 -4.54 -9.39
N SER A 230 -11.34 -4.87 -8.12
CA SER A 230 -10.11 -4.57 -7.39
C SER A 230 -8.89 -5.34 -7.87
N TYR A 231 -9.04 -6.28 -8.81
CA TYR A 231 -7.96 -7.07 -9.40
C TYR A 231 -7.86 -6.91 -10.92
N ALA A 232 -8.57 -5.94 -11.50
CA ALA A 232 -8.56 -5.72 -12.95
C ALA A 232 -7.14 -5.43 -13.46
N GLY A 233 -6.62 -6.28 -14.34
CA GLY A 233 -5.30 -6.16 -14.96
C GLY A 233 -4.19 -6.95 -14.28
N GLU A 234 -4.39 -7.51 -13.08
CA GLU A 234 -3.37 -8.30 -12.36
C GLU A 234 -2.92 -9.55 -13.14
N ASP A 235 -3.72 -10.02 -14.10
CA ASP A 235 -3.38 -11.10 -15.01
C ASP A 235 -2.43 -10.69 -16.15
N ASN A 236 -1.94 -9.45 -16.14
CA ASN A 236 -0.99 -8.94 -17.13
C ASN A 236 0.37 -9.65 -17.03
N VAL A 237 0.73 -10.35 -18.10
CA VAL A 237 2.01 -11.03 -18.26
C VAL A 237 3.00 -10.26 -19.15
N THR A 238 2.63 -9.07 -19.62
CA THR A 238 3.42 -8.25 -20.54
C THR A 238 3.78 -6.91 -19.91
N GLN A 239 5.08 -6.69 -19.64
CA GLN A 239 5.57 -5.46 -19.02
C GLN A 239 6.42 -4.69 -20.02
N LEU A 240 6.10 -3.40 -20.26
CA LEU A 240 6.81 -2.56 -21.22
C LEU A 240 6.96 -3.21 -22.61
N GLY A 241 5.93 -3.96 -23.04
CA GLY A 241 5.93 -4.69 -24.32
C GLY A 241 6.66 -6.03 -24.32
N ILE A 242 7.24 -6.45 -23.18
CA ILE A 242 7.94 -7.71 -23.02
C ILE A 242 7.00 -8.75 -22.42
N ASN A 243 6.71 -9.81 -23.18
CA ASN A 243 5.96 -10.97 -22.68
C ASN A 243 6.88 -11.82 -21.77
N ILE A 244 6.61 -11.81 -20.47
CA ILE A 244 7.46 -12.47 -19.46
C ILE A 244 7.44 -14.00 -19.60
N PRO A 245 6.30 -14.68 -19.89
CA PRO A 245 6.30 -16.11 -20.18
C PRO A 245 7.19 -16.48 -21.37
N GLY A 246 7.30 -15.60 -22.37
CA GLY A 246 8.22 -15.74 -23.50
C GLY A 246 9.70 -15.76 -23.10
N LEU A 247 10.05 -15.31 -21.89
CA LEU A 247 11.39 -15.41 -21.30
C LEU A 247 11.62 -16.72 -20.51
N GLY A 248 10.63 -17.62 -20.47
CA GLY A 248 10.72 -18.91 -19.78
C GLY A 248 10.21 -18.93 -18.34
N PHE A 249 9.60 -17.84 -17.85
CA PHE A 249 8.94 -17.82 -16.54
C PHE A 249 7.50 -18.37 -16.63
N SER A 250 6.95 -18.86 -15.52
CA SER A 250 5.54 -19.28 -15.48
C SER A 250 4.61 -18.07 -15.51
N VAL A 251 3.36 -18.26 -15.94
CA VAL A 251 2.31 -17.21 -15.90
C VAL A 251 2.16 -16.66 -14.48
N ASN A 252 2.08 -17.54 -13.48
CA ASN A 252 1.98 -17.13 -12.08
C ASN A 252 3.19 -16.31 -11.62
N ALA A 253 4.41 -16.74 -11.92
CA ALA A 253 5.61 -15.96 -11.58
C ALA A 253 5.65 -14.60 -12.30
N SER A 254 5.03 -14.51 -13.48
CA SER A 254 4.95 -13.28 -14.26
C SER A 254 4.00 -12.25 -13.63
N THR A 255 2.83 -12.69 -13.19
CA THR A 255 1.81 -11.83 -12.58
C THR A 255 2.18 -11.48 -11.13
N GLU A 256 2.71 -12.43 -10.36
CA GLU A 256 3.14 -12.23 -8.97
C GLU A 256 4.30 -11.22 -8.80
N ALA A 257 4.99 -10.86 -9.89
CA ALA A 257 6.12 -9.94 -9.84
C ALA A 257 5.70 -8.45 -9.84
N PHE A 258 4.43 -8.14 -10.14
CA PHE A 258 3.95 -6.77 -10.28
C PHE A 258 2.54 -6.62 -9.72
N ASP A 259 2.32 -5.70 -8.80
CA ASP A 259 0.97 -5.20 -8.52
C ASP A 259 0.61 -4.19 -9.62
N GLU A 260 -0.42 -4.44 -10.40
CA GLU A 260 -0.82 -3.57 -11.51
C GLU A 260 -1.58 -2.34 -11.02
N PRO A 261 -1.29 -1.13 -11.52
CA PRO A 261 -1.94 0.07 -11.04
C PRO A 261 -3.43 0.10 -11.43
N LEU A 262 -4.25 0.66 -10.55
CA LEU A 262 -5.60 1.07 -10.90
C LEU A 262 -5.63 2.55 -11.25
N THR A 263 -6.39 2.90 -12.30
CA THR A 263 -6.69 4.30 -12.60
C THR A 263 -7.64 4.89 -11.57
N MET A 264 -7.59 6.20 -11.34
CA MET A 264 -8.49 6.89 -10.42
C MET A 264 -9.98 6.60 -10.70
N PRO A 265 -10.48 6.57 -11.96
CA PRO A 265 -11.86 6.16 -12.24
C PRO A 265 -12.20 4.73 -11.80
N GLN A 266 -11.29 3.78 -11.97
CA GLN A 266 -11.52 2.39 -11.51
C GLN A 266 -11.58 2.31 -9.99
N VAL A 267 -10.67 3.00 -9.30
CA VAL A 267 -10.67 3.05 -7.82
C VAL A 267 -11.94 3.74 -7.31
N ASN A 268 -12.34 4.86 -7.91
CA ASN A 268 -13.58 5.55 -7.54
C ASN A 268 -14.81 4.66 -7.75
N ALA A 269 -14.87 3.88 -8.83
CA ALA A 269 -15.95 2.93 -9.06
C ALA A 269 -16.02 1.87 -7.94
N ILE A 270 -14.88 1.33 -7.51
CA ILE A 270 -14.79 0.39 -6.39
C ILE A 270 -15.21 1.06 -5.07
N ALA A 271 -14.60 2.19 -4.72
CA ALA A 271 -14.87 2.91 -3.47
C ALA A 271 -16.33 3.38 -3.37
N SER A 272 -16.97 3.75 -4.48
CA SER A 272 -18.38 4.18 -4.52
C SER A 272 -19.39 3.11 -4.13
N LEU A 273 -18.96 1.83 -4.05
CA LEU A 273 -19.79 0.78 -3.49
C LEU A 273 -19.95 0.95 -1.97
N PHE A 274 -18.97 1.58 -1.33
CA PHE A 274 -18.88 1.71 0.13
C PHE A 274 -19.16 3.13 0.64
N ILE A 275 -19.43 4.09 -0.24
CA ILE A 275 -19.73 5.48 0.11
C ILE A 275 -21.22 5.74 -0.13
N LYS A 276 -21.87 6.42 0.82
CA LYS A 276 -23.30 6.80 0.77
C LYS A 276 -23.53 8.09 -0.01
#